data_AF-A0A957NA08-F1
#
_entry.id   AF-A0A957NA08-F1
#
_cell.length_a   1.000
_cell.length_b   1.000
_cell.length_c   1.000
_cell.angle_alpha   90.00
_cell.angle_beta   90.00
_cell.angle_gamma   90.00
#
_symmetry.space_group_name_H-M   'P 1'
#
loop_
_entity.id
_entity.type
_entity.pdbx_description
1 polymer ?
#
loop_
_entity_poly.entity_id
_entity_poly.type
_entity_poly.pdbx_seq_one_letter_code
_entity_poly.pdbx_strand_id
1 'polypeptide(L)' 'QTRGKLVTIAGWRLPGWTGGRGFYFGDGDSFVVVREATEGGKVRKSWQPVVINGRWRSDEWGNGVFQVG' A
#
# COMPACT_ATOMS: atom_id res chain seq x y z
N GLN A 1 -5.46 -12.19 -12.44
CA GLN A 1 -6.03 -10.83 -12.50
C GLN A 1 -6.66 -10.48 -11.14
N THR A 2 -6.02 -9.61 -10.33
CA THR A 2 -6.45 -9.25 -8.95
C THR A 2 -7.05 -7.84 -8.84
N ARG A 3 -7.23 -7.13 -9.96
CA ARG A 3 -7.78 -5.77 -10.00
C ARG A 3 -9.16 -5.75 -9.31
N GLY A 4 -9.27 -4.98 -8.22
CA GLY A 4 -10.49 -4.89 -7.40
C GLY A 4 -10.78 -6.06 -6.45
N LYS A 5 -10.02 -7.16 -6.48
CA LYS A 5 -10.17 -8.27 -5.51
C LYS A 5 -9.45 -7.95 -4.22
N LEU A 6 -10.02 -8.37 -3.09
CA LEU A 6 -9.32 -8.32 -1.81
C LEU A 6 -8.19 -9.33 -1.83
N VAL A 7 -6.99 -8.86 -1.53
CA VAL A 7 -5.79 -9.67 -1.40
C VAL A 7 -5.02 -9.21 -0.16
N THR A 8 -4.30 -10.14 0.44
CA THR A 8 -3.37 -9.86 1.53
C THR A 8 -1.96 -9.88 0.98
N ILE A 9 -1.18 -8.84 1.29
CA ILE A 9 0.24 -8.75 0.94
C ILE A 9 1.08 -8.56 2.21
N ALA A 10 2.30 -9.08 2.20
CA ALA A 10 3.24 -9.04 3.32
C ALA A 10 4.60 -8.50 2.85
N GLY A 11 5.20 -7.64 3.65
CA GLY A 11 6.44 -6.93 3.30
C GLY A 11 6.79 -5.89 4.34
N TRP A 12 7.52 -4.85 3.95
CA TRP A 12 8.00 -3.79 4.84
C TRP A 12 7.41 -2.43 4.50
N ARG A 13 7.12 -1.63 5.52
CA ARG A 13 6.90 -0.19 5.34
C ARG A 13 8.23 0.49 5.11
N LEU A 14 8.46 0.98 3.91
CA LEU A 14 9.66 1.70 3.53
C LEU A 14 9.60 3.16 4.02
N PRO A 15 10.77 3.80 4.26
CA PRO A 15 10.82 5.22 4.61
C PRO A 15 10.31 6.12 3.46
N GLY A 16 9.93 7.34 3.79
CA GLY A 16 9.50 8.36 2.83
C GLY A 16 8.05 8.81 3.00
N TRP A 17 7.70 9.84 2.23
CA TRP A 17 6.36 10.43 2.18
C TRP A 17 5.83 10.35 0.75
N THR A 18 4.59 9.91 0.59
CA THR A 18 3.93 9.72 -0.71
C THR A 18 3.08 10.94 -1.12
N GLY A 19 3.25 12.09 -0.45
CA GLY A 19 2.47 13.30 -0.74
C GLY A 19 1.05 13.32 -0.13
N GLY A 20 0.68 12.36 0.72
CA GLY A 20 -0.68 12.23 1.25
C GLY A 20 -0.87 11.03 2.20
N ARG A 21 -2.09 10.49 2.26
CA ARG A 21 -2.45 9.34 3.11
C ARG A 21 -1.93 8.04 2.50
N GLY A 22 -0.68 7.70 2.82
CA GLY A 22 -0.06 6.48 2.31
C GLY A 22 1.38 6.31 2.73
N PHE A 23 1.95 5.17 2.33
CA PHE A 23 3.35 4.85 2.54
C PHE A 23 3.88 3.97 1.40
N TYR A 24 5.20 3.97 1.24
CA TYR A 24 5.87 3.03 0.35
C TYR A 24 5.98 1.66 1.01
N PHE A 25 5.60 0.62 0.29
CA PHE A 25 5.69 -0.76 0.71
C PHE A 25 6.57 -1.52 -0.25
N GLY A 26 7.42 -2.42 0.27
CA GLY A 26 8.20 -3.33 -0.56
C GLY A 26 8.23 -4.73 0.03
N ASP A 27 8.25 -5.73 -0.84
CA ASP A 27 8.38 -7.15 -0.49
C ASP A 27 9.80 -7.70 -0.69
N GLY A 28 10.72 -6.87 -1.21
CA GLY A 28 12.11 -7.22 -1.52
C GLY A 28 12.40 -7.38 -3.01
N ASP A 29 11.36 -7.53 -3.83
CA ASP A 29 11.47 -7.61 -5.30
C ASP A 29 10.81 -6.39 -5.97
N SER A 30 9.66 -5.97 -5.45
CA SER A 30 8.87 -4.87 -5.96
C SER A 30 8.58 -3.83 -4.88
N PHE A 31 8.20 -2.62 -5.30
CA PHE A 31 7.67 -1.60 -4.39
C PHE A 31 6.42 -0.95 -4.96
N VAL A 32 5.50 -0.59 -4.07
CA VAL A 32 4.24 0.07 -4.41
C VAL A 32 3.86 1.13 -3.39
N VAL A 33 2.96 2.01 -3.79
CA VAL A 33 2.32 2.97 -2.87
C VAL A 33 1.07 2.31 -2.28
N VAL A 34 1.05 2.23 -0.95
CA VAL A 34 -0.14 1.86 -0.19
C VAL A 34 -0.89 3.14 0.18
N ARG A 35 -2.20 3.20 -0.12
CA ARG A 35 -3.10 4.28 0.32
C ARG A 35 -4.05 3.78 1.40
N GLU A 36 -4.21 4.57 2.45
CA GLU A 36 -5.19 4.30 3.52
C GLU A 36 -6.54 4.93 3.16
N ALA A 37 -7.63 4.15 3.24
CA ALA A 37 -8.96 4.62 2.86
C ALA A 37 -9.69 5.38 3.99
N THR A 38 -9.33 5.16 5.26
CA THR A 38 -9.99 5.78 6.42
C THR A 38 -9.06 6.70 7.21
N GLU A 39 -9.64 7.74 7.80
CA GLU A 39 -8.94 8.69 8.66
C GLU A 39 -8.69 8.07 10.04
N GLY A 40 -7.47 8.19 10.57
CA GLY A 40 -7.10 7.58 11.86
C GLY A 40 -6.44 6.19 11.78
N GLY A 41 -6.05 5.75 10.58
CA GLY A 41 -5.19 4.58 10.40
C GLY A 41 -3.93 4.64 11.28
N LYS A 42 -3.56 3.50 11.88
CA LYS A 42 -2.37 3.45 12.74
C LYS A 42 -1.12 3.68 11.90
N VAL A 43 -0.45 4.82 12.11
CA VAL A 43 0.81 5.14 11.43
C VAL A 43 1.83 4.03 11.68
N ARG A 44 2.27 3.40 10.58
CA ARG A 44 3.26 2.33 10.60
C ARG A 44 4.66 2.93 10.57
N LYS A 45 5.56 2.44 11.43
CA LYS A 45 6.95 2.94 11.51
C LYS A 45 7.76 2.47 10.29
N SER A 46 8.78 3.24 9.90
CA SER A 46 9.73 2.80 8.86
C SER A 46 10.37 1.48 9.25
N TRP A 47 10.65 0.65 8.24
CA TRP A 47 11.26 -0.67 8.35
C TRP A 47 10.47 -1.67 9.20
N GLN A 48 9.20 -1.38 9.45
CA GLN A 48 8.30 -2.30 10.12
C GLN A 48 7.82 -3.38 9.14
N PRO A 49 7.88 -4.67 9.49
CA PRO A 49 7.19 -5.71 8.74
C PRO A 49 5.68 -5.55 8.91
N VAL A 50 4.94 -5.59 7.81
CA VAL A 50 3.51 -5.32 7.77
C VAL A 50 2.81 -6.33 6.88
N VAL A 51 1.68 -6.82 7.36
CA VAL A 51 0.72 -7.60 6.59
C VAL A 51 -0.52 -6.74 6.44
N ILE A 52 -0.93 -6.48 5.20
CA ILE A 52 -2.04 -5.59 4.89
C ILE A 52 -2.99 -6.27 3.92
N ASN A 53 -4.29 -6.07 4.16
CA ASN A 53 -5.36 -6.56 3.31
C ASN A 53 -5.97 -5.38 2.56
N GLY A 54 -6.15 -5.52 1.25
CA GLY A 54 -6.57 -4.40 0.41
C GLY A 54 -6.83 -4.82 -1.02
N ARG A 55 -6.94 -3.84 -1.92
CA ARG A 55 -7.26 -4.06 -3.33
C ARG A 55 -6.34 -3.24 -4.21
N TRP A 56 -5.94 -3.81 -5.34
CA TRP A 56 -5.27 -3.06 -6.40
C TRP A 56 -6.26 -2.12 -7.08
N ARG A 57 -5.92 -0.82 -7.09
CA ARG A 57 -6.55 0.22 -7.88
C ARG A 57 -5.56 0.71 -8.92
N SER A 58 -6.06 1.02 -10.10
CA SER A 58 -5.24 1.64 -11.14
C SER A 58 -6.01 2.83 -11.68
N ASP A 59 -5.32 3.93 -11.94
CA ASP A 59 -5.89 5.07 -12.65
C ASP A 59 -6.03 4.79 -14.16
N GLU A 60 -6.50 5.79 -14.89
CA GLU A 60 -6.68 5.74 -16.35
C GLU A 60 -5.37 5.72 -17.15
N TRP A 61 -4.26 6.12 -16.53
CA TRP A 61 -2.92 6.12 -17.14
C TRP A 61 -2.10 4.87 -16.80
N GLY A 62 -2.69 3.91 -16.09
CA GLY A 62 -2.08 2.63 -15.75
C GLY A 62 -1.24 2.65 -14.48
N ASN A 63 -1.18 3.76 -13.73
CA ASN A 63 -0.48 3.76 -12.44
C ASN A 63 -1.31 3.02 -11.40
N GLY A 64 -0.69 2.05 -10.72
CA GLY A 64 -1.31 1.21 -9.72
C GLY A 64 -0.99 1.65 -8.30
N VAL A 65 -1.99 1.66 -7.42
CA VAL A 65 -1.81 1.79 -5.97
C VAL A 65 -2.49 0.63 -5.26
N PHE A 66 -2.00 0.30 -4.06
CA PHE A 66 -2.63 -0.66 -3.19
C PHE A 66 -3.51 0.07 -2.17
N GLN A 67 -4.83 -0.05 -2.27
CA GLN A 67 -5.74 0.62 -1.35
C GLN A 67 -6.12 -0.32 -0.20
N VAL A 68 -5.82 0.09 1.03
CA VAL A 68 -6.23 -0.59 2.27
C VAL A 68 -7.49 0.10 2.80
N GLY A 69 -8.51 -0.69 3.13
CA GLY A 69 -9.78 -0.24 3.68
C GLY A 69 -10.01 -0.75 5.09
#